data_AF-W3AN46-F1
#
_entry.id   AF-W3AN46-F1
#
_cell.length_a   1.000
_cell.length_b   1.000
_cell.length_c   1.000
_cell.angle_alpha   90.00
_cell.angle_beta   90.00
_cell.angle_gamma   90.00
#
_symmetry.space_group_name_H-M   'P 1'
#
loop_
_entity.id
_entity.type
_entity.pdbx_description
1 polymer ?
#
loop_
_entity_poly.entity_id
_entity_poly.type
_entity_poly.pdbx_seq_one_letter_code
_entity_poly.pdbx_strand_id
1 'polypeptide(L)'
;MTTEVIFQNGFQEKYFRSDSKGKIEMILENYITFQHQLSGIENGIKMDIKYDQDIKARNERGNLGLRVQTSCVSDPTAKEAIRNIELDRAFEENDLEMELERTGTPEVYRNQLMMLDSMRDDYHIIQIVISTLSSKDSNSLNDYFAYQRQNISFVDVADKKDMPVGSVYQKYWRVKCKVKKAL
;
A
#
# COMPACT_ATOMS: atom_id res chain seq x y z
N MET A 1 13.24 2.22 -21.15
CA MET A 1 13.92 1.67 -19.96
C MET A 1 12.85 1.04 -19.10
N THR A 2 12.87 -0.27 -18.92
CA THR A 2 12.03 -0.94 -17.91
C THR A 2 12.63 -0.61 -16.55
N THR A 3 12.02 0.30 -15.82
CA THR A 3 12.35 0.58 -14.43
C THR A 3 12.19 -0.72 -13.65
N GLU A 4 13.27 -1.26 -13.08
CA GLU A 4 13.19 -2.45 -12.24
C GLU A 4 12.42 -2.11 -10.96
N VAL A 5 11.29 -2.78 -10.77
CA VAL A 5 10.42 -2.65 -9.59
C VAL A 5 10.13 -4.06 -9.11
N ILE A 6 10.34 -4.31 -7.81
CA ILE A 6 9.90 -5.55 -7.17
C ILE A 6 8.52 -5.28 -6.58
N PHE A 7 7.56 -6.13 -6.91
CA PHE A 7 6.21 -6.05 -6.38
C PHE A 7 6.09 -6.94 -5.14
N GLN A 8 5.52 -6.39 -4.08
CA GLN A 8 5.27 -7.08 -2.82
C GLN A 8 4.15 -8.12 -2.95
N ASN A 9 3.20 -7.89 -3.88
CA ASN A 9 2.10 -8.80 -4.15
C ASN A 9 1.51 -8.59 -5.56
N GLY A 10 0.68 -9.52 -6.01
CA GLY A 10 0.02 -9.46 -7.32
C GLY A 10 -0.99 -8.32 -7.46
N PHE A 11 -1.49 -7.76 -6.35
CA PHE A 11 -2.36 -6.58 -6.39
C PHE A 11 -1.58 -5.34 -6.82
N GLN A 12 -0.41 -5.12 -6.24
CA GLN A 12 0.50 -4.03 -6.58
C GLN A 12 0.91 -4.11 -8.06
N GLU A 13 1.32 -5.30 -8.52
CA GLU A 13 1.68 -5.49 -9.93
C GLU A 13 0.52 -5.16 -10.88
N LYS A 14 -0.68 -5.69 -10.60
CA LYS A 14 -1.87 -5.43 -11.41
C LYS A 14 -2.21 -3.94 -11.41
N TYR A 15 -2.10 -3.27 -10.28
CA TYR A 15 -2.34 -1.83 -10.16
C TYR A 15 -1.37 -1.03 -11.04
N PHE A 16 -0.08 -1.36 -10.99
CA PHE A 16 0.94 -0.68 -11.78
C PHE A 16 0.72 -0.79 -13.27
N ARG A 17 0.35 -2.00 -13.74
CA ARG A 17 0.11 -2.30 -15.16
C ARG A 17 -1.23 -1.77 -15.67
N SER A 18 -2.12 -1.31 -14.78
CA SER A 18 -3.43 -0.79 -15.17
C SER A 18 -3.35 0.64 -15.69
N ASP A 19 -4.25 0.97 -16.61
CA ASP A 19 -4.50 2.35 -17.02
C ASP A 19 -5.16 3.15 -15.88
N SER A 20 -5.22 4.48 -16.01
CA SER A 20 -5.81 5.34 -14.97
C SER A 20 -7.22 4.91 -14.58
N LYS A 21 -8.02 4.47 -15.56
CA LYS A 21 -9.38 3.98 -15.32
C LYS A 21 -9.40 2.67 -14.53
N GLY A 22 -8.53 1.73 -14.87
CA GLY A 22 -8.34 0.47 -14.16
C GLY A 22 -7.87 0.68 -12.72
N LYS A 23 -6.94 1.62 -12.50
CA LYS A 23 -6.48 2.01 -11.15
C LYS A 23 -7.61 2.51 -10.27
N ILE A 24 -8.43 3.45 -10.79
CA ILE A 24 -9.61 3.97 -10.08
C ILE A 24 -10.59 2.83 -9.75
N GLU A 25 -10.81 1.91 -10.69
CA GLU A 25 -11.70 0.76 -10.48
C GLU A 25 -11.18 -0.16 -9.38
N MET A 26 -9.89 -0.48 -9.40
CA MET A 26 -9.25 -1.29 -8.37
C MET A 26 -9.34 -0.65 -6.99
N ILE A 27 -9.14 0.67 -6.89
CA ILE A 27 -9.29 1.41 -5.62
C ILE A 27 -10.73 1.34 -5.14
N LEU A 28 -11.71 1.64 -5.98
CA LEU A 28 -13.12 1.63 -5.56
C LEU A 28 -13.58 0.22 -5.13
N GLU A 29 -13.11 -0.82 -5.80
CA GLU A 29 -13.43 -2.22 -5.50
C GLU A 29 -12.77 -2.74 -4.21
N ASN A 30 -11.70 -2.08 -3.76
CA ASN A 30 -11.00 -2.42 -2.52
C ASN A 30 -11.02 -1.25 -1.52
N TYR A 31 -11.91 -0.27 -1.68
CA TYR A 31 -11.78 1.03 -1.03
C TYR A 31 -11.58 0.93 0.49
N ILE A 32 -12.36 0.06 1.14
CA ILE A 32 -12.27 -0.17 2.58
C ILE A 32 -10.96 -0.83 3.01
N THR A 33 -10.43 -1.74 2.21
CA THR A 33 -9.21 -2.50 2.51
C THR A 33 -7.95 -1.88 1.91
N PHE A 34 -8.08 -0.88 1.04
CA PHE A 34 -6.99 -0.30 0.26
C PHE A 34 -5.91 0.29 1.17
N GLN A 35 -6.30 1.00 2.23
CA GLN A 35 -5.34 1.52 3.21
C GLN A 35 -4.56 0.41 3.90
N HIS A 36 -5.22 -0.70 4.26
CA HIS A 36 -4.53 -1.86 4.83
C HIS A 36 -3.61 -2.55 3.82
N GLN A 37 -3.98 -2.57 2.54
CA GLN A 37 -3.13 -3.08 1.45
C GLN A 37 -1.88 -2.21 1.29
N LEU A 38 -2.01 -0.87 1.34
CA LEU A 38 -0.87 0.05 1.30
C LEU A 38 0.09 -0.18 2.47
N SER A 39 -0.43 -0.29 3.70
CA SER A 39 0.40 -0.61 4.87
C SER A 39 1.09 -1.98 4.74
N GLY A 40 0.42 -2.97 4.15
CA GLY A 40 1.01 -4.28 3.87
C GLY A 40 2.16 -4.20 2.87
N ILE A 41 2.00 -3.42 1.79
CA ILE A 41 3.06 -3.17 0.80
C ILE A 41 4.24 -2.44 1.45
N GLU A 42 3.98 -1.39 2.22
CA GLU A 42 5.01 -0.63 2.93
C GLU A 42 5.84 -1.52 3.86
N ASN A 43 5.19 -2.37 4.65
CA ASN A 43 5.86 -3.30 5.54
C ASN A 43 6.71 -4.33 4.77
N GLY A 44 6.25 -4.78 3.60
CA GLY A 44 7.05 -5.64 2.72
C GLY A 44 8.32 -4.95 2.24
N ILE A 45 8.21 -3.70 1.76
CA ILE A 45 9.35 -2.88 1.33
C ILE A 45 10.35 -2.69 2.50
N LYS A 46 9.87 -2.39 3.71
CA LYS A 46 10.70 -2.28 4.92
C LYS A 46 11.50 -3.57 5.17
N MET A 47 10.84 -4.73 5.09
CA MET A 47 11.51 -6.03 5.29
C MET A 47 12.58 -6.29 4.24
N ASP A 48 12.29 -5.98 2.97
CA ASP A 48 13.24 -6.18 1.88
C ASP A 48 14.47 -5.28 2.00
N ILE A 49 14.28 -4.00 2.34
CA ILE A 49 15.39 -3.06 2.60
C ILE A 49 16.29 -3.61 3.70
N LYS A 50 15.69 -3.99 4.83
CA LYS A 50 16.45 -4.55 5.96
C LYS A 50 17.24 -5.79 5.57
N TYR A 51 16.64 -6.68 4.79
CA TYR A 51 17.29 -7.89 4.32
C TYR A 51 18.48 -7.59 3.38
N ASP A 52 18.33 -6.66 2.43
CA ASP A 52 19.41 -6.27 1.51
C ASP A 52 20.56 -5.55 2.24
N GLN A 53 20.24 -4.68 3.22
CA GLN A 53 21.25 -4.07 4.10
C GLN A 53 22.07 -5.14 4.85
N ASP A 54 21.41 -6.18 5.38
CA ASP A 54 22.09 -7.27 6.09
C ASP A 54 22.97 -8.11 5.15
N ILE A 55 22.55 -8.33 3.90
CA ILE A 55 23.37 -8.99 2.87
C ILE A 55 24.61 -8.14 2.58
N LYS A 56 24.44 -6.84 2.28
CA LYS A 56 25.55 -5.94 1.99
C LYS A 56 26.56 -5.90 3.14
N ALA A 57 26.08 -5.72 4.37
CA ALA A 57 26.93 -5.70 5.56
C ALA A 57 27.69 -7.02 5.79
N ARG A 58 27.10 -8.17 5.44
CA ARG A 58 27.80 -9.47 5.50
C ARG A 58 28.86 -9.57 4.41
N ASN A 59 28.57 -9.11 3.20
CA ASN A 59 29.53 -9.12 2.09
C ASN A 59 30.72 -8.20 2.35
N GLU A 60 30.48 -7.02 2.92
CA GLU A 60 31.53 -6.07 3.31
C GLU A 60 32.47 -6.62 4.40
N ARG A 61 31.95 -7.49 5.28
CA ARG A 61 32.76 -8.16 6.32
C ARG A 61 33.63 -9.31 5.79
N GLY A 62 33.48 -9.70 4.53
CA GLY A 62 34.27 -10.75 3.87
C GLY A 62 33.75 -12.18 4.09
N ASN A 63 34.05 -13.06 3.13
CA ASN A 63 33.50 -14.42 3.05
C ASN A 63 33.86 -15.35 4.23
N LEU A 64 32.87 -16.20 4.56
CA LEU A 64 32.90 -17.30 5.52
C LEU A 64 34.10 -18.25 5.32
N GLY A 65 35.10 -18.13 6.19
CA GLY A 65 36.23 -19.07 6.24
C GLY A 65 37.24 -18.74 7.35
N LEU A 66 37.35 -17.46 7.69
CA LEU A 66 38.16 -16.97 8.81
C LEU A 66 37.25 -16.46 9.92
N ARG A 67 37.15 -17.20 11.02
CA ARG A 67 36.53 -16.69 12.26
C ARG A 67 37.42 -15.58 12.82
N VAL A 68 37.13 -14.34 12.47
CA VAL A 68 37.72 -13.18 13.15
C VAL A 68 36.96 -13.01 14.47
N GLN A 69 37.54 -13.51 15.55
CA GLN A 69 36.98 -13.35 16.88
C GLN A 69 37.24 -11.90 17.34
N THR A 70 36.38 -10.97 16.92
CA THR A 70 36.38 -9.61 17.44
C THR A 70 35.87 -9.65 18.88
N SER A 71 36.68 -9.20 19.84
CA SER A 71 36.42 -9.19 21.29
C SER A 71 35.29 -8.24 21.74
N CYS A 72 34.42 -7.83 20.84
CA CYS A 72 33.33 -6.93 21.14
C CYS A 72 32.16 -7.72 21.69
N VAL A 73 31.75 -7.42 22.93
CA VAL A 73 30.43 -7.78 23.46
C VAL A 73 29.40 -6.99 22.65
N SER A 74 29.05 -7.49 21.48
CA SER A 74 27.96 -6.93 20.69
C SER A 74 26.66 -7.52 21.20
N ASP A 75 25.71 -6.67 21.55
CA ASP A 75 24.32 -7.08 21.70
C ASP A 75 23.66 -7.00 20.31
N PRO A 76 23.54 -8.13 19.58
CA PRO A 76 22.94 -8.12 18.25
C PRO A 76 21.45 -7.75 18.31
N THR A 77 20.76 -8.09 19.40
CA THR A 77 19.34 -7.81 19.60
C THR A 77 19.12 -6.31 19.78
N ALA A 78 19.94 -5.64 20.60
CA ALA A 78 19.87 -4.20 20.76
C ALA A 78 20.17 -3.45 19.45
N LYS A 79 21.17 -3.90 18.68
CA LYS A 79 21.49 -3.32 17.37
C LYS A 79 20.36 -3.50 16.35
N GLU A 80 19.71 -4.65 16.36
CA GLU A 80 18.55 -4.90 15.50
C GLU A 80 17.36 -4.02 15.90
N ALA A 81 17.08 -3.89 17.20
CA ALA A 81 16.01 -3.02 17.69
C ALA A 81 16.25 -1.55 17.32
N ILE A 82 17.48 -1.04 17.49
CA ILE A 82 17.85 0.33 17.09
C ILE A 82 17.61 0.54 15.59
N ARG A 83 18.05 -0.40 14.74
CA ARG A 83 17.84 -0.30 13.29
C ARG A 83 16.37 -0.32 12.88
N ASN A 84 15.54 -1.15 13.53
CA ASN A 84 14.11 -1.14 13.24
C ASN A 84 13.49 0.23 13.56
N ILE A 85 13.87 0.83 14.70
CA ILE A 85 13.40 2.16 15.10
C ILE A 85 13.89 3.24 14.11
N GLU A 86 15.16 3.19 13.70
CA GLU A 86 15.72 4.12 12.69
C GLU A 86 14.97 4.01 11.35
N LEU A 87 14.71 2.79 10.89
CA LEU A 87 13.98 2.57 9.64
C LEU A 87 12.52 3.02 9.75
N ASP A 88 11.82 2.69 10.84
CA ASP A 88 10.45 3.15 11.04
C ASP A 88 10.36 4.68 11.07
N ARG A 89 11.30 5.32 11.77
CA ARG A 89 11.41 6.78 11.80
C ARG A 89 11.69 7.37 10.41
N ALA A 90 12.58 6.75 9.62
CA ALA A 90 12.88 7.19 8.26
C ALA A 90 11.64 7.15 7.35
N PHE A 91 10.78 6.12 7.50
CA PHE A 91 9.50 6.05 6.80
C PHE A 91 8.50 7.10 7.27
N GLU A 92 8.45 7.40 8.57
CA GLU A 92 7.58 8.46 9.12
C GLU A 92 8.01 9.87 8.69
N GLU A 93 9.31 10.14 8.67
CA GLU A 93 9.89 11.44 8.28
C GLU A 93 10.04 11.58 6.75
N ASN A 94 9.80 10.50 5.99
CA ASN A 94 10.05 10.39 4.55
C ASN A 94 11.50 10.73 4.17
N ASP A 95 12.46 10.41 5.04
CA ASP A 95 13.90 10.60 4.85
C ASP A 95 14.60 9.24 4.84
N LEU A 96 14.44 8.53 3.71
CA LEU A 96 14.92 7.16 3.54
C LEU A 96 16.29 7.08 2.87
N GLU A 97 16.85 8.19 2.40
CA GLU A 97 18.01 8.18 1.51
C GLU A 97 19.22 7.51 2.16
N MET A 98 19.50 7.82 3.44
CA MET A 98 20.56 7.17 4.20
C MET A 98 20.35 5.66 4.35
N GLU A 99 19.10 5.21 4.54
CA GLU A 99 18.78 3.79 4.66
C GLU A 99 18.89 3.07 3.32
N LEU A 100 18.55 3.75 2.22
CA LEU A 100 18.69 3.19 0.88
C LEU A 100 20.15 3.05 0.47
N GLU A 101 21.03 4.01 0.78
CA GLU A 101 22.46 3.89 0.50
C GLU A 101 23.12 2.70 1.21
N ARG A 102 22.55 2.23 2.32
CA ARG A 102 22.98 1.01 3.03
C ARG A 102 22.57 -0.29 2.34
N THR A 103 21.74 -0.22 1.30
CA THR A 103 21.32 -1.39 0.49
C THR A 103 22.29 -1.65 -0.66
N GLY A 104 22.21 -2.84 -1.27
CA GLY A 104 22.94 -3.17 -2.49
C GLY A 104 22.27 -2.60 -3.74
N THR A 105 20.96 -2.32 -3.67
CA THR A 105 20.13 -1.92 -4.82
C THR A 105 19.22 -0.70 -4.53
N PRO A 106 19.78 0.47 -4.17
CA PRO A 106 19.01 1.63 -3.74
C PRO A 106 17.95 2.10 -4.75
N GLU A 107 18.27 2.09 -6.05
CA GLU A 107 17.36 2.56 -7.09
C GLU A 107 16.07 1.74 -7.18
N VAL A 108 16.14 0.42 -6.94
CA VAL A 108 14.96 -0.45 -6.99
C VAL A 108 13.97 -0.05 -5.90
N TYR A 109 14.48 0.21 -4.69
CA TYR A 109 13.67 0.67 -3.56
C TYR A 109 13.13 2.08 -3.76
N ARG A 110 13.91 3.01 -4.34
CA ARG A 110 13.39 4.34 -4.71
C ARG A 110 12.18 4.22 -5.65
N ASN A 111 12.28 3.38 -6.67
CA ASN A 111 11.16 3.17 -7.60
C ASN A 111 9.92 2.56 -6.92
N GLN A 112 10.13 1.63 -5.97
CA GLN A 112 9.02 1.06 -5.19
C GLN A 112 8.34 2.10 -4.29
N LEU A 113 9.12 2.96 -3.63
CA LEU A 113 8.61 4.02 -2.76
C LEU A 113 7.82 5.05 -3.57
N MET A 114 8.36 5.49 -4.71
CA MET A 114 7.64 6.36 -5.65
C MET A 114 6.30 5.74 -6.11
N MET A 115 6.29 4.43 -6.33
CA MET A 115 5.05 3.74 -6.68
C MET A 115 4.06 3.72 -5.51
N LEU A 116 4.52 3.43 -4.29
CA LEU A 116 3.69 3.44 -3.09
C LEU A 116 3.05 4.82 -2.86
N ASP A 117 3.83 5.88 -3.03
CA ASP A 117 3.36 7.26 -2.91
C ASP A 117 2.33 7.60 -3.99
N SER A 118 2.58 7.21 -5.24
CA SER A 118 1.57 7.35 -6.31
C SER A 118 0.26 6.65 -5.97
N MET A 119 0.31 5.46 -5.35
CA MET A 119 -0.92 4.76 -4.92
C MET A 119 -1.63 5.50 -3.78
N ARG A 120 -0.88 6.09 -2.84
CA ARG A 120 -1.42 6.91 -1.74
C ARG A 120 -2.10 8.16 -2.28
N ASP A 121 -1.48 8.85 -3.24
CA ASP A 121 -2.02 10.03 -3.90
C ASP A 121 -3.32 9.70 -4.65
N ASP A 122 -3.32 8.65 -5.47
CA ASP A 122 -4.51 8.20 -6.21
C ASP A 122 -5.68 7.89 -5.25
N TYR A 123 -5.39 7.22 -4.12
CA TYR A 123 -6.38 6.95 -3.10
C TYR A 123 -6.90 8.22 -2.43
N HIS A 124 -6.01 9.17 -2.10
CA HIS A 124 -6.37 10.43 -1.49
C HIS A 124 -7.27 11.28 -2.40
N ILE A 125 -6.95 11.34 -3.69
CA ILE A 125 -7.79 12.04 -4.68
C ILE A 125 -9.19 11.43 -4.72
N ILE A 126 -9.30 10.10 -4.70
CA ILE A 126 -10.61 9.42 -4.67
C ILE A 126 -11.36 9.74 -3.37
N GLN A 127 -10.68 9.78 -2.22
CA GLN A 127 -11.29 10.19 -0.95
C GLN A 127 -11.85 11.62 -1.02
N ILE A 128 -11.10 12.55 -1.60
CA ILE A 128 -11.56 13.93 -1.83
C ILE A 128 -12.81 13.92 -2.71
N VAL A 129 -12.79 13.24 -3.86
CA VAL A 129 -13.96 13.18 -4.76
C VAL A 129 -15.18 12.59 -4.04
N ILE A 130 -15.01 11.52 -3.26
CA ILE A 130 -16.09 10.92 -2.48
C ILE A 130 -16.65 11.92 -1.45
N SER A 131 -15.79 12.71 -0.81
CA SER A 131 -16.22 13.73 0.17
C SER A 131 -17.03 14.87 -0.47
N THR A 132 -16.83 15.15 -1.75
CA THR A 132 -17.58 16.17 -2.50
C THR A 132 -18.94 15.68 -3.03
N LEU A 133 -19.23 14.39 -2.92
CA LEU A 133 -20.52 13.84 -3.37
C LEU A 133 -21.68 14.38 -2.53
N SER A 134 -22.84 14.52 -3.17
CA SER A 134 -24.09 14.85 -2.45
C SER A 134 -24.38 13.84 -1.35
N SER A 135 -25.05 14.24 -0.27
CA SER A 135 -25.39 13.34 0.86
C SER A 135 -26.13 12.07 0.40
N LYS A 136 -26.93 12.16 -0.67
CA LYS A 136 -27.63 11.02 -1.26
C LYS A 136 -26.68 10.03 -1.97
N ASP A 137 -25.75 10.55 -2.76
CA ASP A 137 -24.77 9.74 -3.49
C ASP A 137 -23.75 9.11 -2.52
N SER A 138 -23.30 9.88 -1.51
CA SER A 138 -22.42 9.40 -0.44
C SER A 138 -23.08 8.24 0.34
N ASN A 139 -24.36 8.36 0.69
CA ASN A 139 -25.10 7.28 1.36
C ASN A 139 -25.16 5.99 0.52
N SER A 140 -25.37 6.10 -0.80
CA SER A 140 -25.35 4.93 -1.69
C SER A 140 -23.96 4.30 -1.81
N LEU A 141 -22.90 5.09 -1.74
CA LEU A 141 -21.52 4.57 -1.73
C LEU A 141 -21.18 3.91 -0.39
N ASN A 142 -21.64 4.48 0.73
CA ASN A 142 -21.45 3.92 2.07
C ASN A 142 -22.16 2.57 2.23
N ASP A 143 -23.33 2.38 1.63
CA ASP A 143 -23.98 1.06 1.60
C ASP A 143 -23.10 0.01 0.91
N TYR A 144 -22.45 0.40 -0.19
CA TYR A 144 -21.54 -0.48 -0.94
C TYR A 144 -20.27 -0.79 -0.13
N PHE A 145 -19.73 0.19 0.58
CA PHE A 145 -18.62 -0.01 1.51
C PHE A 145 -19.00 -0.91 2.69
N ALA A 146 -20.24 -0.82 3.17
CA ALA A 146 -20.74 -1.73 4.19
C ALA A 146 -20.81 -3.18 3.67
N TYR A 147 -21.14 -3.37 2.39
CA TYR A 147 -21.02 -4.66 1.71
C TYR A 147 -19.57 -5.16 1.64
N GLN A 148 -18.62 -4.31 1.27
CA GLN A 148 -17.20 -4.67 1.24
C GLN A 148 -16.63 -5.08 2.61
N ARG A 149 -17.18 -4.57 3.72
CA ARG A 149 -16.79 -4.94 5.10
C ARG A 149 -17.17 -6.37 5.52
N GLN A 150 -17.68 -7.20 4.61
CA GLN A 150 -18.04 -8.62 4.79
C GLN A 150 -19.22 -8.91 5.73
N ASN A 151 -19.94 -7.90 6.23
CA ASN A 151 -21.00 -8.12 7.24
C ASN A 151 -22.41 -7.68 6.81
N ILE A 152 -22.61 -7.16 5.59
CA ILE A 152 -23.93 -6.70 5.13
C ILE A 152 -24.12 -7.09 3.66
N SER A 153 -25.07 -7.97 3.37
CA SER A 153 -25.48 -8.28 1.99
C SER A 153 -26.21 -7.09 1.37
N PHE A 154 -26.19 -6.96 0.03
CA PHE A 154 -27.09 -6.01 -0.65
C PHE A 154 -28.58 -6.32 -0.40
N VAL A 155 -28.91 -7.55 0.01
CA VAL A 155 -30.24 -7.92 0.50
C VAL A 155 -30.57 -7.18 1.79
N ASP A 156 -29.65 -7.18 2.77
CA ASP A 156 -29.86 -6.48 4.04
C ASP A 156 -29.97 -4.95 3.86
N VAL A 157 -29.21 -4.40 2.90
CA VAL A 157 -29.33 -2.98 2.52
C VAL A 157 -30.67 -2.69 1.86
N ALA A 158 -31.12 -3.57 0.96
CA ALA A 158 -32.39 -3.46 0.26
C ALA A 158 -33.57 -3.52 1.23
N ASP A 159 -33.54 -4.46 2.17
CA ASP A 159 -34.57 -4.63 3.21
C ASP A 159 -34.64 -3.41 4.14
N LYS A 160 -33.49 -2.89 4.59
CA LYS A 160 -33.44 -1.65 5.41
C LYS A 160 -34.00 -0.43 4.69
N LYS A 161 -33.93 -0.40 3.36
CA LYS A 161 -34.34 0.73 2.53
C LYS A 161 -35.67 0.52 1.83
N ASP A 162 -36.37 -0.57 2.14
CA ASP A 162 -37.63 -0.99 1.52
C ASP A 162 -37.59 -0.85 -0.01
N MET A 163 -36.57 -1.44 -0.64
CA MET A 163 -36.41 -1.37 -2.09
C MET A 163 -35.85 -2.65 -2.69
N PRO A 164 -36.09 -2.91 -3.99
CA PRO A 164 -35.52 -4.08 -4.64
C PRO A 164 -33.99 -4.02 -4.68
N VAL A 165 -33.34 -5.17 -4.46
CA VAL A 165 -31.87 -5.32 -4.53
C VAL A 165 -31.29 -4.76 -5.83
N GLY A 166 -31.95 -4.99 -6.98
CA GLY A 166 -31.53 -4.43 -8.27
C GLY A 166 -31.47 -2.90 -8.30
N SER A 167 -32.31 -2.22 -7.52
CA SER A 167 -32.28 -0.75 -7.40
C SER A 167 -31.06 -0.27 -6.59
N VAL A 168 -30.61 -1.05 -5.61
CA VAL A 168 -29.39 -0.77 -4.84
C VAL A 168 -28.18 -0.86 -5.76
N TYR A 169 -28.09 -1.93 -6.57
CA TYR A 169 -27.03 -2.08 -7.58
C TYR A 169 -27.01 -0.93 -8.59
N GLN A 170 -28.17 -0.54 -9.14
CA GLN A 170 -28.24 0.57 -10.09
C GLN A 170 -27.81 1.91 -9.48
N LYS A 171 -28.20 2.19 -8.23
CA LYS A 171 -27.80 3.41 -7.52
C LYS A 171 -26.30 3.43 -7.30
N TYR A 172 -25.72 2.33 -6.81
CA TYR A 172 -24.27 2.20 -6.67
C TYR A 172 -23.56 2.42 -8.01
N TRP A 173 -23.98 1.73 -9.07
CA TRP A 173 -23.36 1.85 -10.38
C TRP A 173 -23.37 3.29 -10.90
N ARG A 174 -24.48 4.01 -10.72
CA ARG A 174 -24.57 5.43 -11.09
C ARG A 174 -23.57 6.28 -10.32
N VAL A 175 -23.41 6.06 -9.02
CA VAL A 175 -22.43 6.80 -8.21
C VAL A 175 -21.00 6.41 -8.60
N LYS A 176 -20.69 5.12 -8.81
CA LYS A 176 -19.40 4.64 -9.33
C LYS A 176 -19.04 5.35 -10.64
N CYS A 177 -20.00 5.46 -11.57
CA CYS A 177 -19.82 6.17 -12.83
C CYS A 177 -19.65 7.69 -12.65
N LYS A 178 -20.26 8.32 -11.64
CA LYS A 178 -20.03 9.73 -11.33
C LYS A 178 -18.61 9.98 -10.84
N VAL A 179 -18.12 9.16 -9.90
CA VAL A 179 -16.75 9.25 -9.39
C VAL A 179 -15.74 9.08 -10.53
N LYS A 180 -15.94 8.06 -11.39
CA LYS A 180 -15.10 7.83 -12.58
C LYS A 180 -15.13 8.95 -13.62
N LYS A 181 -16.14 9.84 -13.60
CA LYS A 181 -16.21 11.00 -14.52
C LYS A 181 -15.59 12.26 -13.93
N ALA A 182 -15.44 12.32 -12.61
CA ALA A 182 -14.82 13.43 -11.90
C ALA A 182 -13.29 13.32 -11.86
N LEU A 183 -12.75 12.18 -12.28
CA LEU A 183 -11.34 11.79 -12.35
C LEU A 183 -10.97 11.53 -13.82
#